data_AF-A0A9R0CTC7-F1
#
_entry.id   AF-A0A9R0CTC7-F1
#
_cell.length_a   1.000
_cell.length_b   1.000
_cell.length_c   1.000
_cell.angle_alpha   90.00
_cell.angle_beta   90.00
_cell.angle_gamma   90.00
#
_symmetry.space_group_name_H-M   'P 1'
#
loop_
_entity.id
_entity.type
_entity.pdbx_description
1 polymer ?
#
loop_
_entity_poly.entity_id
_entity_poly.type
_entity_poly.pdbx_seq_one_letter_code
_entity_poly.pdbx_strand_id
1 'polypeptide(L)'
;MYKIILAAAVVAVVAARPQDGHHHEHHHHASSSQSLKQYHGKATEKHVEYYSHPKYEFAYKLVDPHTGDKKSQHESRDGHVVKGVYSLHQPDGSVRIVEYHADKKTGFNANVKYEGHAVHIVPEHHHHH
;
A
#
# COMPACT_ATOMS: atom_id res chain seq x y z
N MET A 1 5.79 -9.86 -53.44
CA MET A 1 5.88 -8.89 -52.32
C MET A 1 4.67 -7.96 -52.41
N TYR A 2 3.66 -8.17 -51.56
CA TYR A 2 2.54 -7.25 -51.39
C TYR A 2 2.30 -7.10 -49.89
N LYS A 3 2.42 -5.86 -49.40
CA LYS A 3 2.16 -5.45 -48.02
C LYS A 3 0.71 -4.96 -47.97
N ILE A 4 -0.13 -5.59 -47.15
CA ILE A 4 -1.46 -5.05 -46.80
C ILE A 4 -1.48 -4.90 -45.29
N ILE A 5 -1.39 -3.64 -44.83
CA ILE A 5 -1.61 -3.25 -43.43
C ILE A 5 -3.11 -2.99 -43.30
N LEU A 6 -3.81 -3.78 -42.50
CA LEU A 6 -5.20 -3.53 -42.15
C LEU A 6 -5.24 -3.09 -40.69
N ALA A 7 -5.28 -1.77 -40.48
CA ALA A 7 -5.52 -1.16 -39.18
C ALA A 7 -7.04 -1.02 -38.99
N ALA A 8 -7.63 -1.82 -38.13
CA ALA A 8 -9.00 -1.63 -37.66
C ALA A 8 -8.95 -0.97 -36.27
N ALA A 9 -9.08 0.35 -36.24
CA ALA A 9 -9.29 1.09 -35.00
C ALA A 9 -10.78 1.00 -34.63
N VAL A 10 -11.10 0.26 -33.57
CA VAL A 10 -12.43 0.29 -32.96
C VAL A 10 -12.47 1.47 -32.01
N VAL A 11 -13.13 2.55 -32.41
CA VAL A 11 -13.44 3.68 -31.53
C VAL A 11 -14.74 3.35 -30.80
N ALA A 12 -14.64 2.94 -29.54
CA ALA A 12 -15.80 2.86 -28.66
C ALA A 12 -16.11 4.26 -28.11
N VAL A 13 -17.16 4.89 -28.62
CA VAL A 13 -17.71 6.12 -28.02
C VAL A 13 -18.55 5.70 -26.81
N VAL A 14 -18.00 5.86 -25.61
CA VAL A 14 -18.79 5.81 -24.37
C VAL A 14 -19.36 7.20 -24.14
N ALA A 15 -20.65 7.37 -24.42
CA ALA A 15 -21.41 8.51 -23.96
C ALA A 15 -21.53 8.43 -22.42
N ALA A 16 -20.74 9.23 -21.71
CA ALA A 16 -20.87 9.39 -20.27
C ALA A 16 -22.24 10.00 -19.94
N ARG A 17 -23.13 9.19 -19.35
CA ARG A 17 -24.33 9.69 -18.68
C ARG A 17 -23.91 10.23 -17.31
N PRO A 18 -24.27 11.46 -16.91
CA PRO A 18 -24.08 11.90 -15.54
C PRO A 18 -25.07 11.14 -14.65
N GLN A 19 -24.56 10.28 -13.77
CA GLN A 19 -25.30 9.77 -12.63
C GLN A 19 -24.88 10.59 -11.42
N ASP A 20 -25.73 11.57 -11.07
CA ASP A 20 -25.80 12.13 -9.74
C ASP A 20 -26.17 11.01 -8.77
N GLY A 21 -25.31 10.75 -7.78
CA GLY A 21 -25.51 9.68 -6.83
C GLY A 21 -24.39 9.62 -5.80
N HIS A 22 -24.25 10.66 -4.99
CA HIS A 22 -23.38 10.67 -3.82
C HIS A 22 -23.93 9.70 -2.75
N HIS A 23 -23.51 8.44 -2.81
CA HIS A 23 -23.68 7.50 -1.72
C HIS A 23 -22.31 7.28 -1.08
N HIS A 24 -22.14 7.85 0.11
CA HIS A 24 -20.97 7.64 0.95
C HIS A 24 -20.99 6.20 1.47
N GLU A 25 -20.21 5.33 0.84
CA GLU A 25 -19.90 4.01 1.33
C GLU A 25 -18.90 4.14 2.50
N HIS A 26 -19.32 3.68 3.67
CA HIS A 26 -18.51 3.71 4.88
C HIS A 26 -17.35 2.72 4.75
N HIS A 27 -16.16 3.23 4.43
CA HIS A 27 -14.94 2.42 4.48
C HIS A 27 -14.69 1.97 5.93
N HIS A 28 -14.63 0.65 6.12
CA HIS A 28 -14.21 0.04 7.39
C HIS A 28 -12.76 0.44 7.68
N HIS A 29 -12.57 1.38 8.60
CA HIS A 29 -11.25 1.78 9.07
C HIS A 29 -10.62 0.64 9.89
N ALA A 30 -9.40 0.24 9.52
CA ALA A 30 -8.54 -0.52 10.42
C ALA A 30 -8.31 0.32 11.69
N SER A 31 -8.79 -0.17 12.84
CA SER A 31 -8.65 0.52 14.11
C SER A 31 -7.25 0.29 14.67
N SER A 32 -6.37 1.28 14.55
CA SER A 32 -5.14 1.36 15.35
C SER A 32 -5.52 1.85 16.75
N SER A 33 -5.07 1.15 17.79
CA SER A 33 -5.35 1.47 19.20
C SER A 33 -4.62 2.73 19.72
N GLN A 34 -4.08 3.56 18.83
CA GLN A 34 -3.52 4.85 19.22
C GLN A 34 -4.66 5.82 19.52
N SER A 35 -5.01 5.90 20.80
CA SER A 35 -5.90 6.92 21.36
C SER A 35 -5.30 8.30 21.13
N LEU A 36 -5.71 8.98 20.05
CA LEU A 36 -5.53 10.41 19.92
C LEU A 36 -6.73 11.08 20.61
N LYS A 37 -6.52 11.57 21.83
CA LYS A 37 -7.50 12.44 22.51
C LYS A 37 -7.58 13.76 21.75
N GLN A 38 -8.59 13.89 20.90
CA GLN A 38 -8.88 15.13 20.18
C GLN A 38 -9.76 16.04 21.04
N TYR A 39 -9.13 16.97 21.75
CA TYR A 39 -9.84 18.02 22.49
C TYR A 39 -10.34 19.10 21.50
N HIS A 40 -11.66 19.25 21.37
CA HIS A 40 -12.28 20.41 20.74
C HIS A 40 -12.71 21.40 21.84
N GLY A 41 -11.86 22.39 22.11
CA GLY A 41 -12.19 23.54 22.95
C GLY A 41 -12.19 24.82 22.12
N LYS A 42 -13.37 25.44 21.93
CA LYS A 42 -13.47 26.83 21.46
C LYS A 42 -13.20 27.77 22.63
N ALA A 43 -12.04 28.42 22.66
CA ALA A 43 -11.83 29.71 23.32
C ALA A 43 -10.52 30.33 22.83
N THR A 44 -10.53 31.65 22.64
CA THR A 44 -9.41 32.48 22.21
C THR A 44 -8.27 32.45 23.25
N GLU A 45 -7.22 31.66 22.99
CA GLU A 45 -5.98 31.67 23.78
C GLU A 45 -4.78 31.83 22.86
N LYS A 46 -3.77 32.56 23.33
CA LYS A 46 -2.47 32.71 22.65
C LYS A 46 -1.96 31.32 22.26
N HIS A 47 -1.80 31.06 20.97
CA HIS A 47 -1.16 29.86 20.46
C HIS A 47 0.29 29.84 20.95
N VAL A 48 0.53 29.23 22.11
CA VAL A 48 1.86 28.70 22.43
C VAL A 48 2.03 27.51 21.50
N GLU A 49 2.80 27.69 20.42
CA GLU A 49 3.17 26.59 19.53
C GLU A 49 3.93 25.54 20.34
N TYR A 50 3.22 24.52 20.80
CA TYR A 50 3.82 23.35 21.38
C TYR A 50 4.43 22.51 20.24
N TYR A 51 5.67 22.83 19.86
CA TYR A 51 6.44 22.00 18.95
C TYR A 51 6.82 20.69 19.64
N SER A 52 5.95 19.68 19.52
CA SER A 52 6.32 18.31 19.89
C SER A 52 7.23 17.72 18.81
N HIS A 53 8.23 16.94 19.22
CA HIS A 53 9.09 16.17 18.33
C HIS A 53 8.53 14.75 18.19
N PRO A 54 7.83 14.40 17.10
CA PRO A 54 7.14 13.12 17.02
C PRO A 54 8.13 11.96 17.00
N LYS A 55 7.96 10.99 17.89
CA LYS A 55 8.83 9.81 17.96
C LYS A 55 8.01 8.57 18.27
N TYR A 56 8.22 7.52 17.48
CA TYR A 56 7.63 6.20 17.72
C TYR A 56 8.52 5.09 17.17
N GLU A 57 8.23 3.89 17.64
CA GLU A 57 8.74 2.64 17.10
C GLU A 57 7.59 1.64 17.05
N PHE A 58 7.48 0.94 15.93
CA PHE A 58 6.38 0.02 15.65
C PHE A 58 6.93 -1.23 14.96
N ALA A 59 6.49 -2.40 15.37
CA ALA A 59 6.83 -3.64 14.69
C ALA A 59 5.71 -4.68 14.84
N TYR A 60 5.56 -5.52 13.82
CA TYR A 60 4.77 -6.75 13.90
C TYR A 60 5.41 -7.88 13.12
N LYS A 61 5.00 -9.10 13.44
CA LYS A 61 5.37 -10.30 12.72
C LYS A 61 4.22 -11.29 12.74
N LEU A 62 3.92 -11.86 11.58
CA LEU A 62 2.94 -12.92 11.40
C LEU A 62 3.63 -14.12 10.77
N VAL A 63 3.46 -15.28 11.40
CA VAL A 63 3.90 -16.58 10.89
C VAL A 63 2.77 -17.55 11.18
N ASP A 64 2.00 -17.88 10.15
CA ASP A 64 0.89 -18.82 10.24
C ASP A 64 1.21 -20.09 9.44
N PRO A 65 1.49 -21.22 10.11
CA PRO A 65 1.75 -22.49 9.44
C PRO A 65 0.54 -23.06 8.70
N HIS A 66 -0.68 -22.68 9.08
CA HIS A 66 -1.91 -23.21 8.49
C HIS A 66 -2.19 -22.55 7.13
N THR A 67 -2.11 -21.23 7.06
CA THR A 67 -2.30 -20.47 5.81
C THR A 67 -1.01 -20.31 5.00
N GLY A 68 0.15 -20.52 5.63
CA GLY A 68 1.46 -20.25 5.04
C GLY A 68 1.85 -18.76 5.07
N ASP A 69 1.04 -17.88 5.67
CA ASP A 69 1.30 -16.45 5.70
C ASP A 69 2.53 -16.12 6.55
N LYS A 70 3.46 -15.38 5.95
CA LYS A 70 4.71 -14.95 6.59
C LYS A 70 4.96 -13.49 6.22
N LYS A 71 4.85 -12.64 7.24
CA LYS A 71 4.97 -11.18 7.09
C LYS A 71 5.70 -10.58 8.28
N SER A 72 6.44 -9.51 8.04
CA SER A 72 6.95 -8.68 9.12
C SER A 72 7.02 -7.23 8.70
N GLN A 73 6.85 -6.32 9.66
CA GLN A 73 7.13 -4.91 9.50
C GLN A 73 7.90 -4.40 10.71
N HIS A 74 8.81 -3.47 10.47
CA HIS A 74 9.39 -2.61 11.49
C HIS A 74 9.45 -1.19 10.94
N GLU A 75 9.01 -0.21 11.72
CA GLU A 75 9.06 1.21 11.37
C GLU A 75 9.44 2.05 12.60
N SER A 76 10.29 3.04 12.38
CA SER A 76 10.60 4.07 13.38
C SER A 76 10.41 5.44 12.78
N ARG A 77 9.99 6.37 13.64
CA ARG A 77 9.94 7.79 13.33
C ARG A 77 10.73 8.59 14.34
N ASP A 78 11.52 9.52 13.83
CA ASP A 78 12.21 10.52 14.61
C ASP A 78 12.01 11.89 13.95
N GLY A 79 11.17 12.73 14.56
CA GLY A 79 10.81 14.05 14.06
C GLY A 79 10.07 13.98 12.72
N HIS A 80 10.80 14.31 11.65
CA HIS A 80 10.31 14.29 10.27
C HIS A 80 10.86 13.15 9.43
N VAL A 81 11.67 12.27 10.03
CA VAL A 81 12.29 11.14 9.36
C VAL A 81 11.52 9.88 9.76
N VAL A 82 11.06 9.11 8.78
CA VAL A 82 10.49 7.78 8.96
C VAL A 82 11.38 6.79 8.24
N LYS A 83 11.68 5.66 8.87
CA LYS A 83 12.42 4.54 8.26
C LYS A 83 11.72 3.24 8.61
N GLY A 84 11.66 2.33 7.66
CA GLY A 84 11.14 1.02 7.95
C GLY A 84 11.49 -0.04 6.92
N VAL A 85 11.12 -1.26 7.27
CA VAL A 85 11.24 -2.44 6.43
C VAL A 85 9.96 -3.26 6.53
N TYR A 86 9.50 -3.77 5.39
CA TYR A 86 8.41 -4.74 5.30
C TYR A 86 8.87 -5.97 4.51
N SER A 87 8.45 -7.16 4.96
CA SER A 87 8.69 -8.42 4.26
C SER A 87 7.38 -9.19 4.07
N LEU A 88 7.20 -9.77 2.88
CA LEU A 88 6.06 -10.59 2.49
C LEU A 88 6.51 -11.80 1.67
N HIS A 89 6.20 -13.00 2.16
CA HIS A 89 6.23 -14.19 1.31
C HIS A 89 5.08 -14.14 0.31
N GLN A 90 5.40 -14.22 -0.98
CA GLN A 90 4.43 -14.14 -2.06
C GLN A 90 3.96 -15.53 -2.51
N PRO A 91 2.78 -15.61 -3.17
CA PRO A 91 2.26 -16.88 -3.69
C PRO A 91 3.17 -17.57 -4.72
N ASP A 92 4.00 -16.80 -5.42
CA ASP A 92 4.96 -17.33 -6.40
C ASP A 92 6.23 -17.93 -5.76
N GLY A 93 6.31 -17.95 -4.43
CA GLY A 93 7.44 -18.46 -3.66
C GLY A 93 8.55 -17.44 -3.39
N SER A 94 8.49 -16.25 -3.98
CA SER A 94 9.47 -15.19 -3.71
C SER A 94 9.16 -14.42 -2.42
N VAL A 95 10.17 -13.79 -1.85
CA VAL A 95 10.02 -12.88 -0.70
C VAL A 95 10.22 -11.46 -1.18
N ARG A 96 9.19 -10.62 -1.07
CA ARG A 96 9.31 -9.19 -1.31
C ARG A 96 9.82 -8.51 -0.05
N ILE A 97 10.91 -7.79 -0.16
CA ILE A 97 11.49 -6.95 0.90
C ILE A 97 11.43 -5.50 0.44
N VAL A 98 10.80 -4.64 1.24
CA VAL A 98 10.67 -3.21 0.97
C VAL A 98 11.36 -2.45 2.08
N GLU A 99 12.50 -1.85 1.78
CA GLU A 99 13.19 -0.90 2.65
C GLU A 99 12.76 0.50 2.26
N TYR A 100 12.27 1.30 3.20
CA TYR A 100 11.73 2.63 2.90
C TYR A 100 12.21 3.70 3.86
N HIS A 101 12.26 4.93 3.35
CA HIS A 101 12.66 6.14 4.07
C HIS A 101 11.78 7.31 3.60
N ALA A 102 11.39 8.18 4.52
CA ALA A 102 10.68 9.41 4.20
C ALA A 102 11.22 10.59 5.00
N ASP A 103 11.46 11.71 4.32
CA ASP A 103 11.82 12.99 4.95
C ASP A 103 11.26 14.20 4.17
N LYS A 104 11.42 15.41 4.71
CA LYS A 104 10.94 16.66 4.10
C LYS A 104 11.60 17.02 2.77
N LYS A 105 12.83 16.56 2.52
CA LYS A 105 13.65 16.95 1.36
C LYS A 105 13.40 16.03 0.18
N THR A 106 13.35 14.73 0.41
CA THR A 106 13.29 13.69 -0.62
C THR A 106 11.91 13.04 -0.74
N GLY A 107 11.01 13.31 0.21
CA GLY A 107 9.72 12.62 0.28
C GLY A 107 9.89 11.14 0.59
N PHE A 108 8.90 10.33 0.23
CA PHE A 108 8.95 8.88 0.41
C PHE A 108 9.78 8.22 -0.69
N ASN A 109 10.71 7.36 -0.31
CA ASN A 109 11.53 6.56 -1.19
C ASN A 109 11.56 5.11 -0.69
N ALA A 110 11.52 4.15 -1.61
CA ALA A 110 11.55 2.73 -1.29
C ALA A 110 12.47 1.95 -2.24
N ASN A 111 13.25 1.04 -1.68
CA ASN A 111 13.98 0.02 -2.41
C ASN A 111 13.23 -1.31 -2.25
N VAL A 112 12.80 -1.89 -3.37
CA VAL A 112 12.07 -3.16 -3.40
C VAL A 112 13.00 -4.24 -3.94
N LYS A 113 13.21 -5.28 -3.14
CA LYS A 113 13.98 -6.47 -3.50
C LYS A 113 13.07 -7.68 -3.49
N TYR A 114 13.41 -8.64 -4.34
CA TYR A 114 12.77 -9.95 -4.37
C TYR A 114 13.85 -11.00 -4.16
N GLU A 115 13.65 -11.86 -3.16
CA GLU A 115 14.51 -13.00 -2.89
C GLU A 115 13.79 -14.30 -3.28
N GLY A 116 14.54 -15.31 -3.70
CA GLY A 116 13.99 -16.60 -4.13
C GLY A 116 13.64 -16.68 -5.63
N HIS A 117 13.01 -17.78 -6.02
CA HIS A 117 12.62 -18.06 -7.40
C HIS A 117 11.11 -17.94 -7.56
N ALA A 118 10.66 -16.98 -8.36
CA ALA A 118 9.26 -16.87 -8.73
C ALA A 118 8.86 -18.03 -9.64
N VAL A 119 7.86 -18.81 -9.23
CA VAL A 119 7.29 -19.89 -10.03
C VAL A 119 6.05 -19.37 -10.74
N HIS A 120 6.09 -19.31 -12.07
CA HIS A 120 4.93 -18.97 -12.89
C HIS A 120 4.12 -20.25 -13.16
N ILE A 121 2.97 -20.41 -12.48
CA ILE A 121 2.06 -21.51 -12.72
C ILE A 121 1.26 -21.19 -14.00
N VAL A 122 1.57 -21.87 -15.10
CA VAL A 122 0.71 -21.86 -16.30
C VAL A 122 -0.44 -22.84 -16.03
N PRO A 123 -1.71 -22.42 -16.02
CA PRO A 123 -2.82 -23.34 -15.85
C PRO A 123 -2.81 -24.37 -16.98
N GLU A 124 -2.69 -25.65 -16.64
CA GLU A 124 -2.83 -26.72 -17.62
C GLU A 124 -4.30 -26.86 -17.97
N HIS A 125 -4.67 -26.53 -19.20
CA HIS A 125 -6.03 -26.76 -19.70
C HIS A 125 -6.21 -28.25 -19.99
N HIS A 126 -6.64 -29.00 -18.98
CA HIS A 126 -7.11 -30.36 -19.20
C HIS A 126 -8.44 -30.32 -19.96
N HIS A 127 -8.40 -30.63 -21.25
CA HIS A 127 -9.58 -30.92 -22.04
C HIS A 127 -10.20 -32.23 -21.55
N HIS A 128 -11.31 -32.14 -20.82
CA HIS A 128 -12.19 -33.28 -20.59
C HIS A 128 -12.89 -33.62 -21.91
N HIS A 129 -12.62 -34.82 -22.43
CA HIS A 129 -13.37 -35.46 -23.51
C HIS A 129 -14.55 -36.25 -22.94
#